data_AF-A0A2A2IZV3-F1
#
_entry.id   AF-A0A2A2IZV3-F1
#
_cell.length_a   1.000
_cell.length_b   1.000
_cell.length_c   1.000
_cell.angle_alpha   90.00
_cell.angle_beta   90.00
_cell.angle_gamma   90.00
#
_symmetry.space_group_name_H-M   'P 1'
#
loop_
_entity.id
_entity.type
_entity.pdbx_description
1 polymer ?
#
loop_
_entity_poly.entity_id
_entity_poly.type
_entity_poly.pdbx_seq_one_letter_code
_entity_poly.pdbx_strand_id
1 'polypeptide(L)' 'MPDERRSFWRLPLAREIAAIVVLKVAVLLVIKSIWFDAPTVPHDGIQRTSQHLFNTAPSSALAEEKPR' A
#
# COMPACT_ATOMS: atom_id res chain seq x y z
N MET A 1 11.62 30.51 20.29
CA MET A 1 10.17 30.52 20.57
C MET A 1 9.78 29.09 20.94
N PRO A 2 9.27 28.82 22.15
CA PRO A 2 8.78 27.49 22.46
C PRO A 2 7.51 27.23 21.64
N ASP A 3 7.50 26.13 20.90
CA ASP A 3 6.37 25.68 20.11
C ASP A 3 5.14 25.52 21.01
N GLU A 4 4.23 26.47 20.89
CA GLU A 4 2.88 26.39 21.41
C GLU A 4 2.14 25.34 20.58
N ARG A 5 2.49 24.06 20.80
CA ARG A 5 1.70 22.91 20.35
C ARG A 5 0.42 22.93 21.16
N ARG A 6 -0.48 23.85 20.78
CA ARG A 6 -1.86 23.97 21.24
C ARG A 6 -2.40 22.56 21.14
N SER A 7 -2.50 21.90 22.28
CA SER A 7 -2.78 20.47 22.32
C SER A 7 -4.20 20.27 21.82
N PHE A 8 -4.32 20.01 20.52
CA PHE A 8 -5.58 19.82 19.82
C PHE A 8 -6.38 18.71 20.51
N TRP A 9 -5.69 17.78 21.16
CA TRP A 9 -6.19 16.67 21.98
C TRP A 9 -6.90 17.07 23.28
N ARG A 10 -6.75 18.30 23.78
CA ARG A 10 -7.45 18.75 25.01
C ARG A 10 -8.89 19.16 24.75
N LEU A 11 -9.26 19.37 23.49
CA LEU A 11 -10.64 19.67 23.12
C LEU A 11 -11.46 18.37 23.13
N PRO A 12 -12.62 18.33 23.81
CA PRO A 12 -13.49 17.15 23.81
C PRO A 12 -13.84 16.71 22.38
N LEU A 13 -14.00 17.68 21.48
CA LEU A 13 -14.27 17.47 20.05
C LEU A 13 -13.15 16.67 19.35
N ALA A 14 -11.87 16.93 19.65
CA ALA A 14 -10.78 16.18 19.03
C ALA A 14 -10.76 14.71 19.50
N ARG A 15 -11.15 14.46 20.75
CA ARG A 15 -11.29 13.10 21.29
C ARG A 15 -12.44 12.34 20.60
N GLU A 16 -13.56 13.01 20.36
CA GLU A 16 -14.71 12.44 19.63
C GLU A 16 -14.35 12.14 18.17
N ILE A 17 -13.69 13.08 17.48
CA ILE A 17 -13.21 12.87 16.11
C ILE A 17 -12.20 11.71 16.06
N ALA A 18 -11.25 11.66 17.00
CA ALA A 18 -10.29 10.57 17.07
C ALA A 18 -10.99 9.20 17.25
N ALA A 19 -12.02 9.12 18.08
CA ALA A 19 -12.80 7.89 18.24
C ALA A 19 -13.48 7.46 16.91
N ILE A 20 -14.09 8.39 16.17
CA ILE A 20 -14.71 8.12 14.87
C ILE A 20 -13.66 7.67 13.84
N VAL A 21 -12.49 8.33 13.82
CA VAL A 21 -11.38 7.97 12.92
C VAL A 21 -10.87 6.56 13.24
N VAL A 22 -10.65 6.25 14.52
CA VAL A 22 -10.24 4.90 14.95
C VAL A 22 -11.26 3.85 14.53
N LEU A 23 -12.56 4.13 14.70
CA LEU A 23 -13.62 3.23 14.25
C LEU A 23 -13.57 3.00 12.73
N LYS A 24 -13.41 4.07 11.93
CA LYS A 24 -13.26 3.95 10.48
C LYS A 24 -12.04 3.12 10.09
N VAL A 25 -10.89 3.34 10.73
CA VAL A 25 -9.67 2.55 10.48
C VAL A 25 -9.89 1.09 10.84
N ALA A 26 -10.56 0.79 11.96
CA ALA A 26 -10.89 -0.58 12.34
C ALA A 26 -11.79 -1.26 11.28
N VAL A 27 -12.83 -0.58 10.80
CA VAL A 27 -13.69 -1.09 9.72
C VAL A 27 -12.89 -1.35 8.44
N LEU A 28 -12.01 -0.43 8.04
CA LEU A 28 -11.16 -0.61 6.86
C LEU A 28 -10.19 -1.80 7.01
N LEU A 29 -9.62 -2.00 8.20
CA LEU A 29 -8.74 -3.13 8.48
C LEU A 29 -9.48 -4.48 8.44
N VAL A 30 -10.72 -4.53 8.93
CA VAL A 30 -11.56 -5.73 8.85
C VAL A 30 -11.87 -6.08 7.39
N ILE A 31 -12.32 -5.09 6.61
CA ILE A 31 -12.55 -5.29 5.17
C ILE A 31 -11.25 -5.73 4.50
N LYS A 32 -10.14 -5.05 4.76
CA LYS A 32 -8.82 -5.45 4.25
C LYS A 32 -8.51 -6.91 4.61
N SER A 33 -8.74 -7.33 5.84
CA SER A 33 -8.47 -8.70 6.27
C SER A 33 -9.28 -9.71 5.46
N ILE A 34 -10.58 -9.46 5.26
CA ILE A 34 -11.46 -10.37 4.49
C ILE A 34 -11.02 -10.45 3.02
N TRP A 35 -10.67 -9.32 2.42
CA TRP A 35 -10.26 -9.26 1.00
C TRP A 35 -8.85 -9.78 0.75
N PHE A 36 -7.97 -9.71 1.75
CA PHE A 36 -6.57 -10.18 1.67
C PHE A 36 -6.33 -11.50 2.43
N ASP A 37 -7.37 -12.17 2.92
CA ASP A 37 -7.26 -13.45 3.63
C ASP A 37 -6.91 -14.60 2.67
N ALA A 38 -7.28 -14.49 1.40
CA ALA A 38 -6.72 -15.33 0.36
C ALA A 38 -5.30 -14.80 0.03
N PRO A 39 -4.25 -15.65 -0.01
CA PRO A 39 -2.92 -15.20 -0.38
C PRO A 39 -2.96 -14.63 -1.81
N THR A 40 -3.04 -13.30 -1.91
CA THR A 40 -3.07 -12.59 -3.20
C THR A 40 -1.73 -12.62 -3.92
N VAL A 41 -0.69 -13.09 -3.22
CA VAL A 41 0.63 -13.37 -3.77
C VAL A 41 0.71 -14.88 -4.01
N PRO A 42 0.78 -15.33 -5.29
CA PRO A 42 1.10 -16.71 -5.62
C PRO A 42 2.42 -17.09 -4.95
N HIS A 43 2.62 -18.37 -4.57
CA HIS A 43 3.88 -18.81 -3.94
C HIS A 43 5.13 -18.40 -4.74
N ASP A 44 5.03 -18.33 -6.07
CA ASP A 44 6.11 -17.92 -6.97
C ASP A 44 6.03 -16.45 -7.43
N GLY A 45 5.07 -15.68 -6.93
CA GLY A 45 4.82 -14.30 -7.36
C GLY A 45 6.02 -13.39 -7.14
N ILE A 46 6.66 -13.50 -5.98
CA ILE A 46 7.88 -12.75 -5.64
C ILE A 46 9.05 -13.15 -6.56
N GLN A 47 9.21 -14.45 -6.83
CA GLN A 47 10.23 -14.96 -7.74
C GLN A 47 10.01 -14.45 -9.16
N ARG A 48 8.80 -14.54 -9.71
CA ARG A 48 8.48 -14.01 -11.04
C ARG A 48 8.68 -12.51 -11.14
N THR A 49 8.21 -11.72 -10.18
CA THR A 49 8.41 -10.26 -10.20
C THR A 49 9.89 -9.90 -10.09
N SER A 50 10.66 -10.59 -9.24
CA SER A 50 12.10 -10.39 -9.15
C SER A 50 12.81 -10.75 -10.46
N GLN A 51 12.43 -11.85 -11.12
CA GLN A 51 12.96 -12.20 -12.42
C GLN A 51 12.60 -11.14 -13.46
N HIS A 52 11.35 -10.68 -13.56
CA HIS A 52 10.99 -9.62 -14.51
C HIS A 52 11.70 -8.28 -14.25
N LEU A 53 11.90 -7.89 -12.98
CA LEU A 53 12.53 -6.61 -12.63
C LEU A 53 14.06 -6.66 -12.72
N PHE A 54 14.70 -7.78 -12.34
CA PHE A 54 16.16 -7.92 -12.33
C PHE A 54 16.72 -8.59 -13.60
N ASN A 55 15.90 -9.26 -14.42
CA ASN A 55 16.30 -9.81 -15.74
C ASN A 55 16.14 -8.79 -16.88
N THR A 56 15.66 -7.56 -16.62
CA THR A 56 15.82 -6.43 -17.55
C THR A 56 17.27 -5.92 -17.49
N ALA A 57 18.20 -6.75 -17.98
CA ALA A 57 19.27 -6.25 -18.82
C ALA A 57 18.64 -5.89 -20.19
N PRO A 58 19.08 -4.84 -20.90
CA PRO A 58 18.40 -4.38 -22.09
C PRO A 58 18.66 -5.35 -23.24
N SER A 59 17.78 -6.33 -23.43
CA SER A 59 17.72 -7.17 -24.62
C SER A 59 16.34 -7.03 -25.26
N SER A 60 15.96 -5.80 -25.60
CA SER A 60 14.79 -5.53 -26.43
C SER A 60 15.06 -4.47 -27.51
N ALA A 61 16.33 -4.12 -27.76
CA ALA A 61 16.73 -3.33 -28.91
C ALA A 61 17.08 -4.20 -30.15
N LEU A 62 16.81 -5.52 -30.11
CA LEU A 62 17.26 -6.46 -31.14
C LEU A 62 16.21 -7.56 -31.36
N ALA A 63 15.01 -7.17 -31.79
CA ALA A 63 14.03 -8.10 -32.34
C ALA A 63 13.25 -7.41 -33.47
N GLU A 64 13.98 -7.20 -34.57
CA GLU A 64 13.54 -7.53 -35.92
C GLU A 64 12.05 -7.28 -36.23
N GLU A 65 11.75 -6.02 -36.59
CA GLU A 65 10.58 -5.71 -37.41
C GLU A 65 10.78 -6.37 -38.78
N LYS A 66 10.14 -7.53 -38.99
CA LYS A 66 9.95 -8.13 -40.32
C LYS A 66 8.58 -7.73 -40.85
N PRO A 67 8.47 -6.76 -41.78
CA PRO A 67 7.18 -6.40 -42.37
C PRO A 67 6.69 -7.52 -43.29
N ARG A 68 5.40 -7.84 -43.16
CA ARG A 68 4.62 -8.69 -44.09
C ARG A 68 4.23 -7.93 -45.34
#